data_AF-A0A091GNA2-F1
#
_entry.id   AF-A0A091GNA2-F1
#
_cell.length_a   1.000
_cell.length_b   1.000
_cell.length_c   1.000
_cell.angle_alpha   90.00
_cell.angle_beta   90.00
_cell.angle_gamma   90.00
#
_symmetry.space_group_name_H-M   'P 1'
#
loop_
_entity.id
_entity.type
_entity.pdbx_description
1 polymer ?
#
loop_
_entity_poly.entity_id
_entity_poly.type
_entity_poly.pdbx_seq_one_letter_code
_entity_poly.pdbx_strand_id
1 'polypeptide(L)'
;EEQTQCVVEALFFDLLSEEESSYQSLETDSGGPLLLAEEPPMAFDPVVIASRLRQMGDQCNMDFESVSSEALADVLKGKMERFGTAVDSLSRSWSHQHPELVYEKAFLCVSVKLLMHLAKKIPAMVHPSQLVSVINGNPQVRSYIEACGGW
;
A
#
# COMPACT_ATOMS: atom_id res chain seq x y z
N GLU A 1 14.92 0.56 -7.92
CA GLU A 1 15.02 0.11 -6.52
C GLU A 1 14.98 1.29 -5.56
N GLU A 2 15.89 2.27 -5.70
CA GLU A 2 15.92 3.48 -4.85
C GLU A 2 14.59 4.26 -4.82
N GLN A 3 13.93 4.44 -5.97
CA GLN A 3 12.62 5.11 -6.01
C GLN A 3 11.54 4.39 -5.19
N THR A 4 11.45 3.05 -5.33
CA THR A 4 10.52 2.23 -4.54
C THR A 4 10.80 2.39 -3.06
N GLN A 5 12.08 2.44 -2.66
CA GLN A 5 12.46 2.67 -1.28
C GLN A 5 11.98 4.04 -0.78
N CYS A 6 12.22 5.13 -1.51
CA CYS A 6 11.75 6.47 -1.12
C CYS A 6 10.23 6.53 -0.99
N VAL A 7 9.49 5.93 -1.92
CA VAL A 7 8.01 5.87 -1.88
C VAL A 7 7.52 5.10 -0.65
N VAL A 8 8.11 3.94 -0.37
CA VAL A 8 7.72 3.11 0.77
C VAL A 8 8.09 3.78 2.10
N GLU A 9 9.25 4.43 2.19
CA GLU A 9 9.65 5.19 3.38
C GLU A 9 8.67 6.34 3.66
N ALA A 10 8.28 7.09 2.63
CA ALA A 10 7.28 8.15 2.75
C ALA A 10 5.92 7.60 3.22
N LEU A 11 5.48 6.45 2.67
CA LEU A 11 4.25 5.77 3.09
C LEU A 11 4.31 5.36 4.56
N PHE A 12 5.42 4.80 5.01
CA PHE A 12 5.60 4.39 6.40
C PHE A 12 5.65 5.57 7.37
N PHE A 13 6.36 6.63 6.99
CA PHE A 13 6.43 7.84 7.80
C PHE A 13 5.04 8.43 8.02
N ASP A 14 4.24 8.50 6.96
CA ASP A 14 2.87 8.98 7.01
C ASP A 14 1.98 8.06 7.88
N LEU A 15 2.13 6.72 7.78
CA LEU A 15 1.33 5.76 8.56
C LEU A 15 1.64 5.79 10.06
N LEU A 16 2.91 6.00 10.42
CA LEU A 16 3.35 6.01 11.82
C LEU A 16 3.18 7.39 12.46
N SER A 17 3.25 8.48 11.67
CA SER A 17 3.06 9.85 12.18
C SER A 17 1.61 10.13 12.56
N GLU A 18 0.64 9.47 11.92
CA GLU A 18 -0.77 9.61 12.27
C GLU A 18 -1.09 9.10 13.69
N GLU A 19 -0.37 8.11 14.23
CA GLU A 19 -0.59 7.61 15.60
C GLU A 19 -0.21 8.64 16.69
N GLU A 20 0.73 9.55 16.42
CA GLU A 20 1.10 10.63 17.36
C GLU A 20 0.14 11.85 17.30
N SER A 21 -0.73 11.92 16.29
CA SER A 21 -1.53 13.12 15.98
C SER A 21 -2.94 13.15 16.60
N SER A 22 -3.25 12.30 17.60
CA SER A 22 -4.57 12.29 18.27
C SER A 22 -4.90 13.55 19.11
N TYR A 23 -4.14 14.64 18.94
CA TYR A 23 -4.38 15.95 19.55
C TYR A 23 -4.30 17.13 18.57
N GLN A 24 -5.10 17.15 17.50
CA GLN A 24 -5.55 18.43 16.90
C GLN A 24 -7.05 18.30 16.59
N SER A 25 -7.92 18.52 17.58
CA SER A 25 -8.57 19.82 17.82
C SER A 25 -8.95 20.57 16.55
N LEU A 26 -10.26 20.73 16.42
CA LEU A 26 -11.03 21.53 15.47
C LEU A 26 -10.35 22.82 14.99
N GLU A 27 -10.69 23.16 13.73
CA GLU A 27 -10.76 24.48 13.09
C GLU A 27 -9.79 24.67 11.90
N THR A 28 -10.31 24.55 10.68
CA THR A 28 -10.53 25.72 9.81
C THR A 28 -11.34 25.35 8.57
N ASP A 29 -12.46 26.05 8.42
CA ASP A 29 -13.22 26.21 7.18
C ASP A 29 -12.32 26.86 6.13
N SER A 30 -12.07 26.17 5.02
CA SER A 30 -11.67 26.83 3.78
C SER A 30 -12.08 25.94 2.60
N GLY A 31 -13.28 26.21 2.08
CA GLY A 31 -13.72 25.67 0.80
C GLY A 31 -12.74 26.00 -0.33
N GLY A 32 -12.39 24.97 -1.11
CA GLY A 32 -11.70 25.07 -2.40
C GLY A 32 -12.29 24.04 -3.36
N PRO A 33 -12.65 24.38 -4.62
CA PRO A 33 -13.50 23.53 -5.44
C PRO A 33 -12.78 22.26 -5.90
N LEU A 34 -13.56 21.17 -5.98
CA LEU A 34 -13.29 19.98 -6.78
C LEU A 34 -12.80 20.38 -8.18
N LEU A 35 -11.49 20.29 -8.42
CA LEU A 35 -10.93 20.34 -9.76
C LEU A 35 -10.20 19.03 -10.01
N LEU A 36 -10.87 18.16 -10.75
CA LEU A 36 -10.25 17.27 -11.72
C LEU A 36 -9.42 18.13 -12.69
N ALA A 37 -8.22 18.52 -12.27
CA ALA A 37 -7.23 19.12 -13.13
C ALA A 37 -6.23 18.02 -13.49
N GLU A 38 -6.04 17.77 -14.79
CA GLU A 38 -4.87 17.06 -15.27
C GLU A 38 -3.64 17.73 -14.67
N GLU A 39 -3.01 17.05 -13.71
CA GLU A 39 -1.78 17.53 -13.13
C GLU A 39 -0.67 17.54 -14.20
N PRO A 40 0.16 18.59 -14.25
CA PRO A 40 1.35 18.60 -15.12
C PRO A 40 2.22 17.37 -14.83
N PRO A 41 3.10 16.92 -15.75
CA PRO A 41 3.96 15.76 -15.50
C PRO A 41 4.77 16.01 -14.24
N MET A 42 4.31 15.41 -13.15
CA MET A 42 4.82 15.68 -11.82
C MET A 42 6.22 15.08 -11.78
N ALA A 43 7.22 15.90 -11.47
CA ALA A 43 8.53 15.38 -11.12
C ALA A 43 8.33 14.33 -10.01
N PHE A 44 9.11 13.24 -10.05
CA PHE A 44 9.00 12.15 -9.08
C PHE A 44 8.94 12.71 -7.63
N ASP A 45 7.77 12.58 -7.00
CA ASP A 45 7.52 13.01 -5.62
C ASP A 45 7.06 11.80 -4.80
N PRO A 46 7.94 11.24 -3.95
CA PRO A 46 7.63 10.03 -3.19
C PRO A 46 6.47 10.22 -2.21
N VAL A 47 6.20 11.44 -1.74
CA VAL A 47 5.11 11.71 -0.79
C VAL A 47 3.76 11.66 -1.49
N VAL A 48 3.66 12.26 -2.68
CA VAL A 48 2.41 12.21 -3.49
C VAL A 48 2.12 10.77 -3.91
N ILE A 49 3.15 10.04 -4.36
CA ILE A 49 3.02 8.63 -4.77
C ILE A 49 2.63 7.75 -3.56
N ALA A 50 3.23 7.97 -2.39
CA ALA A 50 2.86 7.29 -1.16
C ALA A 50 1.40 7.55 -0.76
N SER A 51 0.93 8.80 -0.84
CA SER A 51 -0.47 9.17 -0.56
C SER A 51 -1.45 8.47 -1.52
N ARG A 52 -1.10 8.37 -2.81
CA ARG A 52 -1.90 7.60 -3.79
C ARG A 52 -1.90 6.11 -3.49
N LEU A 53 -0.75 5.53 -3.13
CA LEU A 53 -0.67 4.12 -2.73
C LEU A 53 -1.50 3.82 -1.49
N ARG A 54 -1.47 4.72 -0.49
CA ARG A 54 -2.34 4.64 0.69
C ARG A 54 -3.81 4.66 0.27
N GLN A 55 -4.21 5.59 -0.60
CA GLN A 55 -5.58 5.67 -1.10
C GLN A 55 -6.00 4.36 -1.82
N MET A 56 -5.11 3.78 -2.62
CA MET A 56 -5.34 2.47 -3.25
C MET A 56 -5.51 1.35 -2.22
N GLY A 57 -4.72 1.35 -1.14
CA GLY A 57 -4.86 0.44 -0.01
C GLY A 57 -6.19 0.62 0.72
N ASP A 58 -6.60 1.86 0.99
CA ASP A 58 -7.88 2.17 1.66
C ASP A 58 -9.10 1.75 0.83
N GLN A 59 -9.02 1.90 -0.50
CA GLN A 59 -10.04 1.42 -1.43
C GLN A 59 -10.13 -0.11 -1.50
N CYS A 60 -9.07 -0.83 -1.10
CA CYS A 60 -9.12 -2.28 -0.96
C CYS A 60 -10.02 -2.64 0.23
N ASN A 61 -11.23 -3.10 -0.06
CA ASN A 61 -12.24 -3.45 0.94
C ASN A 61 -12.09 -4.89 1.49
N MET A 62 -10.96 -5.55 1.20
CA MET A 62 -10.70 -6.91 1.62
C MET A 62 -10.73 -7.03 3.15
N ASP A 63 -11.54 -7.97 3.64
CA ASP A 63 -11.63 -8.31 5.06
C ASP A 63 -10.70 -9.49 5.38
N PHE A 64 -9.54 -9.17 5.93
CA PHE A 64 -8.52 -10.16 6.31
C PHE A 64 -9.00 -11.17 7.37
N GLU A 65 -10.03 -10.85 8.16
CA GLU A 65 -10.57 -11.80 9.14
C GLU A 65 -11.43 -12.88 8.47
N SER A 66 -12.05 -12.54 7.33
CA SER A 66 -12.88 -13.46 6.54
C SER A 66 -12.05 -14.36 5.61
N VAL A 67 -10.83 -13.95 5.26
CA VAL A 67 -9.99 -14.66 4.29
C VAL A 67 -9.27 -15.84 4.96
N SER A 68 -9.64 -17.05 4.54
CA SER A 68 -8.94 -18.27 4.94
C SER A 68 -7.63 -18.45 4.13
N SER A 69 -6.53 -17.86 4.61
CA SER A 69 -5.19 -18.06 4.07
C SER A 69 -4.19 -18.39 5.17
N GLU A 70 -3.45 -19.49 5.01
CA GLU A 70 -2.41 -19.91 5.94
C GLU A 70 -1.29 -18.87 6.03
N ALA A 71 -0.86 -18.34 4.88
CA ALA A 71 0.17 -17.31 4.82
C ALA A 71 -0.28 -16.02 5.53
N LEU A 72 -1.54 -15.62 5.38
CA LEU A 72 -2.10 -14.48 6.10
C LEU A 72 -2.11 -14.72 7.60
N ALA A 73 -2.56 -15.89 8.05
CA ALA A 73 -2.58 -16.25 9.46
C ALA A 73 -1.18 -16.25 10.09
N ASP A 74 -0.16 -16.68 9.35
CA ASP A 74 1.24 -16.62 9.76
C ASP A 74 1.74 -15.17 9.88
N VAL A 75 1.45 -14.32 8.89
CA VAL A 75 1.84 -12.90 8.91
C VAL A 75 1.17 -12.16 10.07
N LEU A 76 -0.10 -12.43 10.35
CA LEU A 76 -0.82 -11.86 11.50
C LEU A 76 -0.24 -12.30 12.85
N LYS A 77 0.49 -13.42 12.90
CA LYS A 77 1.26 -13.88 14.07
C LYS A 77 2.68 -13.29 14.13
N GLY A 78 3.04 -12.40 13.20
CA GLY A 78 4.34 -11.74 13.13
C GLY A 78 5.38 -12.42 12.25
N LYS A 79 5.00 -13.48 11.50
CA LYS A 79 5.91 -14.15 10.55
C LYS A 79 6.00 -13.37 9.23
N MET A 80 6.76 -12.27 9.25
CA MET A 80 6.89 -11.36 8.12
C MET A 80 7.56 -12.01 6.89
N GLU A 81 8.28 -13.11 7.05
CA GLU A 81 8.82 -13.89 5.92
C GLU A 81 7.71 -14.45 5.01
N ARG A 82 6.48 -14.59 5.51
CA ARG A 82 5.31 -15.02 4.73
C ARG A 82 4.58 -13.87 4.05
N PHE A 83 4.99 -12.62 4.26
CA PHE A 83 4.30 -11.42 3.78
C PHE A 83 4.11 -11.44 2.26
N GLY A 84 5.17 -11.69 1.48
CA GLY A 84 5.09 -11.77 0.03
C GLY A 84 4.14 -12.87 -0.47
N THR A 85 4.16 -14.05 0.16
CA THR A 85 3.26 -15.15 -0.18
C THR A 85 1.81 -14.82 0.15
N ALA A 86 1.56 -14.16 1.28
CA ALA A 86 0.23 -13.70 1.65
C ALA A 86 -0.29 -12.68 0.63
N VAL A 87 0.51 -11.66 0.31
CA VAL A 87 0.17 -10.66 -0.71
C VAL A 87 -0.15 -11.32 -2.05
N ASP A 88 0.70 -12.21 -2.57
CA ASP A 88 0.45 -12.85 -3.87
C ASP A 88 -0.87 -13.63 -3.89
N SER A 89 -1.10 -14.45 -2.86
CA SER A 89 -2.32 -15.25 -2.71
C SER A 89 -3.58 -14.36 -2.64
N LEU A 90 -3.53 -13.31 -1.83
CA LEU A 90 -4.63 -12.37 -1.66
C LEU A 90 -4.87 -11.56 -2.93
N SER A 91 -3.82 -11.13 -3.63
CA SER A 91 -3.90 -10.35 -4.87
C SER A 91 -4.56 -11.14 -6.00
N ARG A 92 -4.24 -12.44 -6.11
CA ARG A 92 -4.90 -13.34 -7.07
C ARG A 92 -6.38 -13.52 -6.75
N SER A 93 -6.70 -13.74 -5.47
CA SER A 93 -8.09 -13.87 -5.02
C SER A 93 -8.88 -12.59 -5.27
N TRP A 94 -8.27 -11.43 -5.01
CA TRP A 94 -8.87 -10.11 -5.21
C TRP A 94 -9.14 -9.83 -6.68
N SER A 95 -8.13 -10.01 -7.54
CA SER A 95 -8.25 -9.83 -8.99
C SER A 95 -9.28 -10.79 -9.61
N HIS A 96 -9.45 -11.99 -9.06
CA HIS A 96 -10.50 -12.90 -9.49
C HIS A 96 -11.91 -12.40 -9.16
N GLN A 97 -12.08 -11.73 -8.02
CA GLN A 97 -13.35 -11.12 -7.60
C GLN A 97 -13.62 -9.77 -8.29
N HIS A 98 -12.56 -9.10 -8.73
CA HIS A 98 -12.58 -7.79 -9.39
C HIS A 98 -11.92 -7.89 -10.78
N PRO A 99 -12.64 -8.38 -11.81
CA PRO A 99 -12.08 -8.58 -13.15
C PRO A 99 -11.53 -7.30 -13.81
N GLU A 100 -11.99 -6.13 -13.36
CA GLU A 100 -11.51 -4.81 -13.76
C GLU A 100 -10.10 -4.48 -13.23
N LEU A 101 -9.67 -5.17 -12.17
CA LEU A 101 -8.39 -4.98 -11.50
C LEU A 101 -7.39 -6.00 -12.00
N VAL A 102 -6.46 -5.53 -12.83
CA VAL A 102 -5.28 -6.32 -13.20
C VAL A 102 -4.47 -6.72 -11.95
N TYR A 103 -3.80 -7.86 -12.03
CA TYR A 103 -3.07 -8.45 -10.91
C TYR A 103 -2.08 -7.48 -10.27
N GLU A 104 -1.38 -6.66 -11.06
CA GLU A 104 -0.34 -5.75 -10.59
C GLU A 104 -0.92 -4.62 -9.75
N LYS A 105 -2.06 -4.06 -10.17
CA LYS A 105 -2.80 -3.08 -9.36
C LYS A 105 -3.36 -3.73 -8.10
N ALA A 106 -3.96 -4.91 -8.21
CA ALA A 106 -4.44 -5.67 -7.06
C ALA A 106 -3.30 -5.94 -6.06
N PHE A 107 -2.11 -6.27 -6.55
CA PHE A 107 -0.92 -6.50 -5.77
C PHE A 107 -0.49 -5.27 -4.98
N LEU A 108 -0.42 -4.10 -5.61
CA LEU A 108 -0.09 -2.85 -4.91
C LEU A 108 -1.16 -2.51 -3.86
N CYS A 109 -2.45 -2.60 -4.20
CA CYS A 109 -3.55 -2.33 -3.26
C CYS A 109 -3.49 -3.26 -2.04
N VAL A 110 -3.39 -4.57 -2.26
CA VAL A 110 -3.37 -5.59 -1.21
C VAL A 110 -2.11 -5.47 -0.35
N SER A 111 -0.96 -5.20 -0.97
CA SER A 111 0.30 -5.00 -0.23
C SER A 111 0.17 -3.87 0.77
N VAL A 112 -0.33 -2.72 0.33
CA VAL A 112 -0.51 -1.53 1.18
C VAL A 112 -1.59 -1.79 2.22
N LYS A 113 -2.74 -2.35 1.84
CA LYS A 113 -3.84 -2.66 2.76
C LYS A 113 -3.41 -3.62 3.88
N LEU A 114 -2.70 -4.70 3.52
CA LEU A 114 -2.21 -5.67 4.49
C LEU A 114 -1.17 -5.02 5.41
N LEU A 115 -0.27 -4.23 4.86
CA LEU A 115 0.72 -3.50 5.64
C LEU A 115 0.06 -2.55 6.66
N MET A 116 -0.92 -1.76 6.23
CA MET A 116 -1.68 -0.85 7.11
C MET A 116 -2.39 -1.60 8.25
N HIS A 117 -2.95 -2.77 7.95
CA HIS A 117 -3.56 -3.63 8.96
C HIS A 117 -2.55 -4.16 9.97
N LEU A 118 -1.37 -4.58 9.50
CA LEU A 118 -0.29 -5.05 10.36
C LEU A 118 0.32 -3.92 11.18
N ALA A 119 0.45 -2.72 10.63
CA ALA A 119 0.94 -1.55 11.37
C ALA A 119 0.03 -1.24 12.56
N LYS A 120 -1.30 -1.41 12.40
CA LYS A 120 -2.27 -1.25 13.49
C LYS A 120 -2.26 -2.40 14.51
N LYS A 121 -2.03 -3.64 14.07
CA LYS A 121 -2.11 -4.83 14.96
C LYS A 121 -0.80 -5.18 15.64
N ILE A 122 0.31 -5.09 14.93
CA ILE A 122 1.65 -5.51 15.36
C ILE A 122 2.73 -4.53 14.86
N PRO A 123 2.64 -3.23 15.20
CA PRO A 123 3.50 -2.17 14.66
C PRO A 123 5.00 -2.49 14.78
N ALA A 124 5.41 -3.10 15.90
CA ALA A 124 6.80 -3.45 16.17
C ALA A 124 7.44 -4.40 15.15
N MET A 125 6.64 -5.16 14.40
CA MET A 125 7.12 -6.15 13.42
C MET A 125 7.13 -5.61 11.99
N VAL A 126 6.59 -4.41 11.76
CA VAL A 126 6.36 -3.88 10.42
C VAL A 126 7.51 -2.97 10.02
N HIS A 127 8.19 -3.31 8.92
CA HIS A 127 9.37 -2.59 8.43
C HIS A 127 9.24 -2.24 6.94
N PRO A 128 9.71 -1.05 6.51
CA PRO A 128 9.70 -0.62 5.10
C PRO A 128 10.29 -1.65 4.15
N SER A 129 11.36 -2.32 4.59
CA SER A 129 12.07 -3.34 3.82
C SER A 129 11.18 -4.49 3.34
N GLN A 130 10.11 -4.82 4.07
CA GLN A 130 9.18 -5.88 3.68
C GLN A 130 8.43 -5.52 2.40
N LEU A 131 7.88 -4.29 2.34
CA LEU A 131 7.13 -3.83 1.18
C LEU A 131 8.06 -3.56 -0.01
N VAL A 132 9.24 -2.98 0.22
CA VAL A 132 10.26 -2.78 -0.83
C VAL A 132 10.66 -4.12 -1.45
N SER A 133 10.98 -5.11 -0.63
CA SER A 133 11.37 -6.45 -1.07
C SER A 133 10.27 -7.14 -1.89
N VAL A 134 9.02 -7.06 -1.43
CA VAL A 134 7.89 -7.70 -2.12
C VAL A 134 7.58 -7.05 -3.47
N ILE A 135 7.66 -5.71 -3.56
CA ILE A 135 7.44 -5.00 -4.83
C ILE A 135 8.60 -5.26 -5.80
N ASN A 136 9.84 -5.05 -5.37
CA ASN A 136 11.02 -5.22 -6.25
C ASN A 136 11.26 -6.69 -6.62
N GLY A 137 10.88 -7.62 -5.75
CA GLY A 137 10.97 -9.06 -5.96
C GLY A 137 9.91 -9.63 -6.92
N ASN A 138 8.88 -8.84 -7.27
CA ASN A 138 7.87 -9.24 -8.23
C ASN A 138 8.15 -8.63 -9.63
N PRO A 139 8.70 -9.40 -10.59
CA PRO A 139 9.09 -8.87 -11.89
C PRO A 139 7.89 -8.39 -12.72
N GLN A 140 6.71 -8.98 -12.52
CA GLN A 140 5.49 -8.58 -13.22
C GLN A 140 5.05 -7.17 -12.77
N VAL A 141 5.04 -6.92 -11.46
CA VAL A 141 4.71 -5.60 -10.89
C VAL A 141 5.74 -4.55 -11.30
N ARG A 142 7.03 -4.89 -11.23
CA ARG A 142 8.10 -3.97 -11.67
C ARG A 142 7.96 -3.59 -13.14
N SER A 143 7.74 -4.58 -14.01
CA SER A 143 7.56 -4.33 -15.45
C SER A 143 6.31 -3.50 -15.73
N TYR A 144 5.25 -3.69 -14.93
CA TYR A 144 4.03 -2.88 -15.02
C TYR A 144 4.27 -1.42 -14.66
N ILE A 145 4.97 -1.15 -13.56
CA ILE A 145 5.34 0.22 -13.14
C ILE A 145 6.18 0.88 -14.26
N GLU A 146 7.19 0.19 -14.78
CA GLU A 146 8.02 0.69 -15.88
C GLU A 146 7.19 0.98 -17.16
N ALA A 147 6.28 0.08 -17.52
CA ALA A 147 5.39 0.26 -18.67
C ALA A 147 4.40 1.42 -18.50
N CYS A 148 4.05 1.77 -17.26
CA CYS A 148 3.23 2.94 -16.94
C CYS A 148 4.02 4.26 -16.88
N GLY A 149 5.33 4.24 -17.16
CA GLY A 149 6.19 5.43 -17.13
C GLY A 149 6.95 5.64 -15.83
N GLY A 150 6.95 4.65 -14.93
CA GLY A 150 7.54 4.72 -13.60
C GLY A 150 6.49 4.85 -12.50
N TRP A 151 6.96 5.25 -11.32
CA TRP A 151 6.13 5.53 -10.15
C TRP A 151 5.36 6.85 -10.28
#